data_AF-L0NGY6-F1
#
_entry.id   AF-L0NGY6-F1
#
_cell.length_a   1.000
_cell.length_b   1.000
_cell.length_c   1.000
_cell.angle_alpha   90.00
_cell.angle_beta   90.00
_cell.angle_gamma   90.00
#
_symmetry.space_group_name_H-M   'P 1'
#
loop_
_entity.id
_entity.type
_entity.pdbx_description
1 polymer ?
#
loop_
_entity_poly.entity_id
_entity_poly.type
_entity_poly.pdbx_seq_one_letter_code
_entity_poly.pdbx_strand_id
1 'polypeptide(L)'
;MSRSLKTIAALGLAAFAGATSALADDPEAGKKVFAKCAACHAVGEGAKNRVGPHLNGVVGRKAGALEDYKYSKAMTEAGAGGLAWDEDNLTAFLANPRGVVKGTKMAFAGLKSEDDLSNVIAYLETFSEKQASTAPTTEKVTEPETKAAEDVAEATPPTAPQDAPAKAEAPAGAEPGAGKHLKLGRAATPEEIAAWDIDVRPDGLGLPEGRGTVAHGMEIYDENCASCHGDFGEAVGRWPVLAGGQGTLQAERPEKTIGSYWPYLSTVYDYVRRAMPFGNARSLSDDDVYALTAYLLYLNDVVTDEEFELSKENFTEIQLPNEPNFIDDDRREEPFYAEKKEPCMENCRPGKAEISMHAAILDVTPEDAGEDDQPAGGGID
;
A
#
# COMPACT_ATOMS: atom_id res chain seq x y z
N MET A 1 58.56 77.04 -1.94
CA MET A 1 57.84 78.30 -1.61
C MET A 1 56.36 78.10 -1.87
N SER A 2 55.51 78.35 -0.86
CA SER A 2 54.08 78.71 -0.98
C SER A 2 53.12 77.67 -1.60
N ARG A 3 51.92 77.37 -1.11
CA ARG A 3 51.11 77.87 0.02
C ARG A 3 49.92 76.89 0.14
N SER A 4 49.45 76.67 1.37
CA SER A 4 48.22 75.93 1.69
C SER A 4 46.98 76.51 1.00
N LEU A 5 45.97 75.66 0.76
CA LEU A 5 44.57 75.99 1.08
C LEU A 5 43.76 74.71 1.30
N LYS A 6 42.99 74.73 2.39
CA LYS A 6 42.12 73.66 2.90
C LYS A 6 40.80 73.68 2.13
N THR A 7 40.27 72.51 1.79
CA THR A 7 38.83 72.34 1.54
C THR A 7 38.36 71.03 2.17
N ILE A 8 37.42 71.17 3.09
CA ILE A 8 36.64 70.13 3.77
C ILE A 8 35.44 69.80 2.87
N ALA A 9 35.10 68.53 2.66
CA ALA A 9 33.73 68.00 2.83
C ALA A 9 33.50 66.63 2.16
N ALA A 10 32.91 65.73 2.97
CA ALA A 10 32.09 64.56 2.63
C ALA A 10 32.74 63.39 1.88
N LEU A 11 33.35 62.48 2.65
CA LEU A 11 33.45 61.07 2.27
C LEU A 11 32.04 60.46 2.36
N GLY A 12 31.40 60.25 1.21
CA GLY A 12 30.14 59.52 1.14
C GLY A 12 30.36 58.05 1.50
N LEU A 13 29.85 57.64 2.66
CA LEU A 13 29.72 56.24 3.03
C LEU A 13 28.61 55.64 2.15
N ALA A 14 28.98 55.12 0.98
CA ALA A 14 28.11 54.26 0.20
C ALA A 14 28.06 52.89 0.89
N ALA A 15 27.13 52.74 1.82
CA ALA A 15 26.66 51.45 2.26
C ALA A 15 26.00 50.76 1.05
N PHE A 16 26.74 49.88 0.39
CA PHE A 16 26.14 48.87 -0.48
C PHE A 16 25.35 47.94 0.45
N ALA A 17 24.08 48.28 0.66
CA ALA A 17 23.11 47.36 1.21
C ALA A 17 23.09 46.16 0.27
N GLY A 18 23.66 45.03 0.72
CA GLY A 18 23.35 43.75 0.12
C GLY A 18 21.84 43.60 0.18
N ALA A 19 21.20 43.53 -0.99
CA ALA A 19 19.85 43.03 -1.07
C ALA A 19 19.92 41.57 -0.62
N THR A 20 19.67 41.34 0.66
CA THR A 20 19.06 40.08 1.09
C THR A 20 17.76 40.01 0.32
N SER A 21 17.71 39.15 -0.70
CA SER A 21 16.45 38.67 -1.24
C SER A 21 15.70 38.07 -0.05
N ALA A 22 14.76 38.84 0.49
CA ALA A 22 13.75 38.27 1.36
C ALA A 22 12.97 37.30 0.47
N LEU A 23 13.07 36.00 0.77
CA LEU A 23 12.14 35.01 0.27
C LEU A 23 10.75 35.53 0.64
N ALA A 24 9.98 35.92 -0.36
CA ALA A 24 8.64 36.44 -0.13
C ALA A 24 7.72 35.24 0.00
N ASP A 25 7.24 35.00 1.21
CA ASP A 25 6.23 34.01 1.52
C ASP A 25 4.95 34.28 0.70
N ASP A 26 4.58 33.35 -0.19
CA ASP A 26 3.39 33.42 -1.04
C ASP A 26 2.40 32.31 -0.67
N PRO A 27 1.36 32.61 0.13
CA PRO A 27 0.32 31.64 0.50
C PRO A 27 -0.45 31.06 -0.69
N GLU A 28 -0.57 31.78 -1.81
CA GLU A 28 -1.26 31.28 -3.01
C GLU A 28 -0.40 30.28 -3.78
N ALA A 29 0.92 30.50 -3.82
CA ALA A 29 1.87 29.47 -4.26
C ALA A 29 1.89 28.28 -3.28
N GLY A 30 1.83 28.56 -1.98
CA GLY A 30 1.77 27.57 -0.92
C GLY A 30 0.56 26.65 -1.01
N LYS A 31 -0.60 27.18 -1.40
CA LYS A 31 -1.80 26.39 -1.68
C LYS A 31 -1.58 25.34 -2.77
N LYS A 32 -0.77 25.65 -3.79
CA LYS A 32 -0.42 24.70 -4.85
C LYS A 32 0.52 23.63 -4.33
N VAL A 33 1.51 24.00 -3.50
CA VAL A 33 2.39 23.03 -2.83
C VAL A 33 1.59 22.12 -1.90
N PHE A 34 0.60 22.68 -1.19
CA PHE A 34 -0.30 21.94 -0.31
C PHE A 34 -1.11 20.86 -1.02
N ALA A 35 -1.27 20.90 -2.34
CA ALA A 35 -1.86 19.80 -3.09
C ALA A 35 -1.13 18.46 -2.82
N LYS A 36 0.19 18.50 -2.62
CA LYS A 36 1.01 17.33 -2.22
C LYS A 36 0.69 16.81 -0.80
N CYS A 37 0.02 17.62 0.02
CA CYS A 37 -0.37 17.30 1.39
C CYS A 37 -1.86 16.96 1.50
N ALA A 38 -2.67 17.39 0.52
CA ALA A 38 -4.13 17.37 0.58
C ALA A 38 -4.72 15.95 0.57
N ALA A 39 -4.01 14.95 0.03
CA ALA A 39 -4.41 13.55 0.13
C ALA A 39 -4.50 13.08 1.59
N CYS A 40 -3.52 13.48 2.41
CA CYS A 40 -3.41 13.03 3.80
C CYS A 40 -3.97 14.02 4.82
N HIS A 41 -4.03 15.31 4.50
CA HIS A 41 -4.36 16.37 5.45
C HIS A 41 -5.45 17.29 4.93
N ALA A 42 -6.34 17.70 5.83
CA ALA A 42 -7.34 18.72 5.56
C ALA A 42 -7.02 20.04 6.28
N VAL A 43 -7.37 21.16 5.63
CA VAL A 43 -7.34 22.52 6.19
C VAL A 43 -8.61 23.27 5.82
N GLY A 44 -8.97 24.28 6.61
CA GLY A 44 -10.16 25.12 6.40
C GLY A 44 -11.38 24.69 7.22
N GLU A 45 -12.51 25.33 6.93
CA GLU A 45 -13.77 25.09 7.64
C GLU A 45 -14.21 23.63 7.49
N GLY A 46 -14.51 22.97 8.62
CA GLY A 46 -14.93 21.57 8.63
C GLY A 46 -13.83 20.55 8.33
N ALA A 47 -12.55 20.93 8.40
CA ALA A 47 -11.43 20.00 8.24
C ALA A 47 -11.52 18.82 9.22
N LYS A 48 -11.38 17.60 8.70
CA LYS A 48 -11.41 16.34 9.46
C LYS A 48 -10.06 15.64 9.38
N ASN A 49 -9.77 14.83 10.39
CA ASN A 49 -8.64 13.90 10.37
C ASN A 49 -8.81 12.87 9.24
N ARG A 50 -7.71 12.54 8.56
CA ARG A 50 -7.63 11.53 7.49
C ARG A 50 -6.46 10.60 7.78
N VAL A 51 -5.64 10.27 6.77
CA VAL A 51 -4.35 9.59 6.94
C VAL A 51 -3.49 10.36 7.93
N GLY A 52 -3.44 11.70 7.83
CA GLY A 52 -2.83 12.62 8.78
C GLY A 52 -3.86 13.43 9.59
N PRO A 53 -3.44 14.07 10.71
CA PRO A 53 -4.31 14.97 11.45
C PRO A 53 -4.68 16.19 10.60
N HIS A 54 -5.82 16.82 10.86
CA HIS A 54 -6.09 18.13 10.25
C HIS A 54 -5.03 19.16 10.70
N LEU A 55 -4.75 20.12 9.80
CA LEU A 55 -3.65 21.07 9.98
C LEU A 55 -4.10 22.48 10.36
N ASN A 56 -5.40 22.69 10.63
CA ASN A 56 -5.86 23.92 11.28
C ASN A 56 -5.15 24.10 12.63
N GLY A 57 -4.61 25.29 12.86
CA GLY A 57 -3.86 25.61 14.07
C GLY A 57 -2.57 24.80 14.24
N VAL A 58 -1.96 24.31 13.15
CA VAL A 58 -0.72 23.53 13.26
C VAL A 58 0.47 24.40 13.64
N VAL A 59 0.55 25.64 13.14
CA VAL A 59 1.71 26.51 13.41
C VAL A 59 1.68 26.95 14.88
N GLY A 60 2.77 26.66 15.59
CA GLY A 60 2.94 26.86 17.03
C GLY A 60 2.36 25.73 17.91
N ARG A 61 1.66 24.75 17.34
CA ARG A 61 1.08 23.64 18.12
C ARG A 61 2.16 22.64 18.52
N LYS A 62 2.02 22.07 19.72
CA LYS A 62 2.86 20.96 20.18
C LYS A 62 2.69 19.75 19.25
N ALA A 63 3.80 19.10 18.88
CA ALA A 63 3.75 17.91 18.06
C ALA A 63 2.95 16.79 18.75
N GLY A 64 2.14 16.05 17.98
CA GLY A 64 1.35 14.92 18.52
C GLY A 64 0.24 15.29 19.51
N ALA A 65 -0.21 16.55 19.55
CA ALA A 65 -1.11 17.04 20.61
C ALA A 65 -2.60 17.16 20.21
N LEU A 66 -2.98 16.78 18.99
CA LEU A 66 -4.39 16.79 18.59
C LEU A 66 -5.12 15.58 19.20
N GLU A 67 -6.10 15.84 20.07
CA GLU A 67 -6.71 14.80 20.93
C GLU A 67 -7.53 13.75 20.17
N ASP A 68 -8.06 14.10 18.99
CA ASP A 68 -8.92 13.23 18.18
C ASP A 68 -8.15 12.51 17.04
N TYR A 69 -6.82 12.46 17.12
CA TYR A 69 -5.97 11.76 16.15
C TYR A 69 -4.96 10.82 16.82
N LYS A 70 -4.83 9.60 16.27
CA LYS A 70 -3.91 8.57 16.79
C LYS A 70 -2.53 8.67 16.16
N TYR A 71 -1.65 9.45 16.79
CA TYR A 71 -0.25 9.62 16.38
C TYR A 71 0.59 8.34 16.47
N SER A 72 1.78 8.37 15.83
CA SER A 72 2.81 7.38 16.13
C SER A 72 3.36 7.58 17.54
N LYS A 73 3.88 6.51 18.14
CA LYS A 73 4.57 6.58 19.44
C LYS A 73 5.70 7.61 19.40
N ALA A 74 6.51 7.59 18.33
CA ALA A 74 7.61 8.53 18.14
C ALA A 74 7.16 10.00 18.08
N MET A 75 6.06 10.31 17.39
CA MET A 75 5.53 11.67 17.29
C MET A 75 5.00 12.18 18.64
N THR A 76 4.34 11.30 19.40
CA THR A 76 3.85 11.61 20.76
C THR A 76 5.02 11.87 21.71
N GLU A 77 6.06 11.05 21.65
CA GLU A 77 7.29 11.20 22.44
C GLU A 77 8.08 12.46 22.05
N ALA A 78 8.19 12.78 20.76
CA ALA A 78 8.84 14.00 20.28
C ALA A 78 8.13 15.25 20.83
N GLY A 79 6.79 15.28 20.78
CA GLY A 79 6.00 16.33 21.40
C GLY A 79 6.23 16.41 22.91
N ALA A 80 6.20 15.29 23.63
CA ALA A 80 6.49 15.25 25.06
C ALA A 80 7.90 15.75 25.40
N GLY A 81 8.87 15.52 24.50
CA GLY A 81 10.25 16.02 24.55
C GLY A 81 10.41 17.49 24.21
N GLY A 82 9.32 18.20 23.87
CA GLY A 82 9.32 19.65 23.64
C GLY A 82 9.21 20.08 22.19
N LEU A 83 9.05 19.16 21.22
CA LEU A 83 8.88 19.53 19.82
C LEU A 83 7.56 20.29 19.62
N ALA A 84 7.66 21.50 19.09
CA ALA A 84 6.54 22.34 18.68
C ALA A 84 6.70 22.73 17.20
N TRP A 85 5.59 22.94 16.50
CA TRP A 85 5.57 23.28 15.08
C TRP A 85 5.79 24.78 14.86
N ASP A 86 6.94 25.29 15.29
CA ASP A 86 7.45 26.58 14.81
C ASP A 86 7.99 26.48 13.38
N GLU A 87 8.37 27.62 12.79
CA GLU A 87 8.82 27.73 11.41
C GLU A 87 10.06 26.86 11.11
N ASP A 88 11.05 26.86 12.01
CA ASP A 88 12.28 26.07 11.86
C ASP A 88 11.97 24.56 11.91
N ASN A 89 11.17 24.15 12.88
CA ASN A 89 10.79 22.74 13.07
C ASN A 89 9.86 22.24 11.96
N LEU A 90 8.94 23.07 11.47
CA LEU A 90 8.11 22.76 10.30
C LEU A 90 8.96 22.65 9.04
N THR A 91 9.89 23.57 8.81
CA THR A 91 10.81 23.53 7.67
C THR A 91 11.63 22.25 7.67
N ALA A 92 12.27 21.93 8.81
CA ALA A 92 13.08 20.72 8.94
C ALA A 92 12.24 19.45 8.76
N PHE A 93 11.04 19.42 9.36
CA PHE A 93 10.16 18.26 9.30
C PHE A 93 9.56 18.07 7.91
N LEU A 94 9.12 19.13 7.23
CA LEU A 94 8.57 19.04 5.87
C LEU A 94 9.66 18.75 4.83
N ALA A 95 10.92 19.07 5.09
CA ALA A 95 12.05 18.70 4.24
C ALA A 95 12.46 17.21 4.39
N ASN A 96 12.32 16.64 5.60
CA ASN A 96 12.63 15.24 5.87
C ASN A 96 11.94 14.71 7.16
N PRO A 97 10.67 14.27 7.08
CA PRO A 97 9.91 13.88 8.27
C PRO A 97 10.54 12.72 9.04
N ARG A 98 11.02 11.70 8.32
CA ARG A 98 11.65 10.50 8.90
C ARG A 98 13.03 10.80 9.51
N GLY A 99 13.71 11.84 9.01
CA GLY A 99 14.97 12.32 9.57
C GLY A 99 14.81 13.08 10.89
N VAL A 100 13.73 13.86 11.02
CA VAL A 100 13.46 14.64 12.23
C VAL A 100 12.78 13.81 13.32
N VAL A 101 11.76 13.02 12.97
CA VAL A 101 11.06 12.13 13.91
C VAL A 101 11.17 10.69 13.41
N LYS A 102 12.20 9.98 13.88
CA LYS A 102 12.43 8.57 13.53
C LYS A 102 11.28 7.69 14.03
N GLY A 103 10.56 7.03 13.12
CA GLY A 103 9.35 6.27 13.44
C GLY A 103 8.06 7.11 13.39
N THR A 104 8.11 8.31 12.78
CA THR A 104 6.88 9.00 12.36
C THR A 104 6.11 8.15 11.36
N LYS A 105 4.78 8.17 11.46
CA LYS A 105 3.88 7.54 10.48
C LYS A 105 3.71 8.38 9.21
N MET A 106 4.17 9.63 9.20
CA MET A 106 4.12 10.47 8.01
C MET A 106 5.15 9.98 6.99
N ALA A 107 4.68 9.23 5.99
CA ALA A 107 5.48 8.58 4.96
C ALA A 107 5.85 9.51 3.78
N PHE A 108 6.13 10.78 4.07
CA PHE A 108 6.42 11.79 3.05
C PHE A 108 7.94 11.91 2.78
N ALA A 109 8.33 11.95 1.50
CA ALA A 109 9.74 12.02 1.08
C ALA A 109 10.41 13.37 1.37
N GLY A 110 9.60 14.40 1.60
CA GLY A 110 10.03 15.75 1.94
C GLY A 110 10.12 16.70 0.74
N LEU A 111 9.91 17.98 0.98
CA LEU A 111 10.07 19.04 -0.03
C LEU A 111 11.55 19.43 -0.15
N LYS A 112 12.04 19.54 -1.39
CA LYS A 112 13.44 19.90 -1.69
C LYS A 112 13.65 21.40 -1.96
N SER A 113 12.59 22.11 -2.29
CA SER A 113 12.60 23.52 -2.63
C SER A 113 12.39 24.34 -1.35
N GLU A 114 13.33 25.25 -1.04
CA GLU A 114 13.20 26.20 0.07
C GLU A 114 12.02 27.16 -0.15
N ASP A 115 11.75 27.53 -1.40
CA ASP A 115 10.57 28.31 -1.80
C ASP A 115 9.28 27.51 -1.57
N ASP A 116 9.25 26.20 -1.86
CA ASP A 116 8.07 25.38 -1.60
C ASP A 116 7.80 25.24 -0.10
N LEU A 117 8.87 25.11 0.70
CA LEU A 117 8.79 24.99 2.16
C LEU A 117 8.25 26.27 2.80
N SER A 118 8.83 27.43 2.47
CA SER A 118 8.36 28.73 2.96
C SER A 118 6.91 29.01 2.53
N ASN A 119 6.59 28.81 1.25
CA ASN A 119 5.25 29.04 0.73
C ASN A 119 4.19 28.14 1.39
N VAL A 120 4.44 26.83 1.55
CA VAL A 120 3.45 25.94 2.17
C VAL A 120 3.25 26.24 3.66
N ILE A 121 4.30 26.66 4.37
CA ILE A 121 4.19 27.10 5.77
C ILE A 121 3.34 28.37 5.85
N ALA A 122 3.60 29.35 4.98
CA ALA A 122 2.80 30.57 4.88
C ALA A 122 1.32 30.30 4.57
N TYR A 123 1.03 29.29 3.73
CA TYR A 123 -0.34 28.83 3.50
C TYR A 123 -0.96 28.20 4.75
N LEU A 124 -0.24 27.35 5.49
CA LEU A 124 -0.73 26.74 6.73
C LEU A 124 -0.95 27.76 7.86
N GLU A 125 -0.19 28.85 7.87
CA GLU A 125 -0.40 29.97 8.79
C GLU A 125 -1.77 30.63 8.60
N THR A 126 -2.30 30.67 7.37
CA THR A 126 -3.65 31.22 7.12
C THR A 126 -4.76 30.45 7.83
N PHE A 127 -4.49 29.20 8.24
CA PHE A 127 -5.41 28.34 9.00
C PHE A 127 -5.01 28.20 10.47
N SER A 128 -3.98 28.91 10.90
CA SER A 128 -3.51 28.89 12.28
C SER A 128 -3.77 30.26 12.90
N GLU A 129 -4.90 30.41 13.60
CA GLU A 129 -5.13 31.64 14.35
C GLU A 129 -3.97 31.86 15.31
N LYS A 130 -3.40 33.08 15.31
CA LYS A 130 -2.36 33.50 16.27
C LYS A 130 -2.90 33.38 17.69
N GLN A 131 -2.76 32.23 18.32
CA GLN A 131 -3.03 32.04 19.74
C GLN A 131 -1.72 31.74 20.48
N ALA A 132 -1.35 32.72 21.31
CA ALA A 132 -0.32 32.59 22.32
C ALA A 132 -0.75 31.56 23.38
N SER A 133 0.20 30.71 23.73
CA SER A 133 0.24 29.77 24.89
C SER A 133 -0.69 30.10 26.06
N THR A 134 -1.66 29.22 26.33
CA THR A 134 -2.06 28.81 27.70
C THR A 134 -2.73 27.42 27.71
N ALA A 135 -2.32 26.58 28.67
CA ALA A 135 -2.75 25.20 28.91
C ALA A 135 -4.17 25.10 29.57
N PRO A 136 -4.77 23.88 29.67
CA PRO A 136 -6.20 23.65 29.44
C PRO A 136 -7.07 23.65 30.70
N THR A 137 -8.39 23.78 30.50
CA THR A 137 -9.39 23.37 31.50
C THR A 137 -10.30 22.30 30.91
N THR A 138 -10.34 21.17 31.63
CA THR A 138 -11.15 19.97 31.41
C THR A 138 -12.65 20.22 31.43
N GLU A 139 -13.41 19.58 30.53
CA GLU A 139 -14.77 19.14 30.87
C GLU A 139 -15.18 17.87 30.09
N LYS A 140 -16.01 17.08 30.75
CA LYS A 140 -16.23 15.64 30.58
C LYS A 140 -17.67 15.43 30.10
N VAL A 141 -17.91 14.74 28.98
CA VAL A 141 -19.24 14.23 28.58
C VAL A 141 -19.02 12.95 27.73
N THR A 142 -19.02 11.76 28.33
CA THR A 142 -20.12 10.76 28.44
C THR A 142 -20.76 10.32 27.11
N GLU A 143 -20.53 9.04 26.84
CA GLU A 143 -21.11 8.12 25.84
C GLU A 143 -22.64 8.01 25.92
N PRO A 144 -23.30 7.51 24.85
CA PRO A 144 -24.02 6.26 25.05
C PRO A 144 -23.82 5.23 23.93
N GLU A 145 -23.81 3.97 24.39
CA GLU A 145 -23.73 2.71 23.67
C GLU A 145 -24.95 2.46 22.75
N THR A 146 -24.73 1.76 21.62
CA THR A 146 -25.70 0.76 21.12
C THR A 146 -25.01 -0.45 20.49
N LYS A 147 -25.13 -1.57 21.20
CA LYS A 147 -25.28 -2.99 20.82
C LYS A 147 -24.80 -3.51 19.46
N ALA A 148 -24.00 -4.57 19.58
CA ALA A 148 -23.70 -5.62 18.63
C ALA A 148 -24.93 -6.38 18.09
N ALA A 149 -24.78 -6.91 16.88
CA ALA A 149 -25.43 -8.12 16.42
C ALA A 149 -24.40 -8.92 15.58
N GLU A 150 -23.99 -10.04 16.15
CA GLU A 150 -23.34 -11.16 15.47
C GLU A 150 -24.39 -11.91 14.63
N ASP A 151 -24.03 -12.26 13.40
CA ASP A 151 -24.36 -13.54 12.76
C ASP A 151 -23.77 -13.54 11.34
N VAL A 152 -22.65 -14.21 11.13
CA VAL A 152 -22.28 -14.69 9.79
C VAL A 152 -21.75 -16.10 9.93
N ALA A 153 -22.59 -17.03 9.48
CA ALA A 153 -22.35 -18.45 9.46
C ALA A 153 -21.15 -18.82 8.56
N GLU A 154 -20.38 -19.75 9.08
CA GLU A 154 -19.29 -20.48 8.48
C GLU A 154 -19.71 -21.18 7.18
N ALA A 155 -19.06 -20.83 6.07
CA ALA A 155 -19.21 -21.52 4.79
C ALA A 155 -17.90 -22.23 4.44
N THR A 156 -17.91 -23.55 4.57
CA THR A 156 -16.81 -24.44 4.18
C THR A 156 -16.62 -24.44 2.66
N PRO A 157 -15.39 -24.31 2.13
CA PRO A 157 -15.14 -24.36 0.68
C PRO A 157 -15.27 -25.80 0.14
N PRO A 158 -15.86 -26.03 -1.04
CA PRO A 158 -15.87 -27.33 -1.68
C PRO A 158 -14.51 -27.64 -2.35
N THR A 159 -14.05 -28.86 -2.12
CA THR A 159 -12.86 -29.51 -2.66
C THR A 159 -12.86 -29.53 -4.21
N ALA A 160 -11.75 -29.11 -4.82
CA ALA A 160 -11.53 -29.19 -6.26
C ALA A 160 -11.26 -30.64 -6.73
N PRO A 161 -11.88 -31.12 -7.82
CA PRO A 161 -11.41 -32.30 -8.52
C PRO A 161 -10.16 -31.97 -9.36
N GLN A 162 -9.09 -32.69 -9.05
CA GLN A 162 -7.87 -32.79 -9.85
C GLN A 162 -8.13 -33.68 -11.09
N ASP A 163 -7.24 -33.56 -12.07
CA ASP A 163 -7.15 -34.30 -13.35
C ASP A 163 -7.82 -33.65 -14.59
N ALA A 164 -7.08 -32.76 -15.25
CA ALA A 164 -7.24 -32.47 -16.67
C ALA A 164 -6.00 -32.98 -17.42
N PRO A 165 -6.10 -33.95 -18.35
CA PRO A 165 -5.00 -34.28 -19.24
C PRO A 165 -4.95 -33.37 -20.47
N ALA A 166 -3.74 -33.26 -20.98
CA ALA A 166 -3.22 -32.33 -21.96
C ALA A 166 -3.90 -32.29 -23.35
N LYS A 167 -3.69 -31.13 -23.98
CA LYS A 167 -3.81 -30.75 -25.41
C LYS A 167 -4.05 -31.91 -26.39
N ALA A 168 -5.22 -31.89 -27.03
CA ALA A 168 -5.44 -32.50 -28.34
C ALA A 168 -5.68 -31.38 -29.36
N GLU A 169 -4.80 -31.25 -30.34
CA GLU A 169 -5.05 -30.44 -31.54
C GLU A 169 -6.24 -31.02 -32.30
N ALA A 170 -7.24 -30.18 -32.58
CA ALA A 170 -8.42 -30.60 -33.33
C ALA A 170 -8.08 -30.76 -34.82
N PRO A 171 -8.37 -31.91 -35.45
CA PRO A 171 -8.25 -32.02 -36.89
C PRO A 171 -9.36 -31.17 -37.54
N ALA A 172 -8.99 -30.37 -38.53
CA ALA A 172 -9.94 -29.68 -39.38
C ALA A 172 -10.81 -30.72 -40.12
N GLY A 173 -12.10 -30.77 -39.80
CA GLY A 173 -13.10 -31.55 -40.54
C GLY A 173 -13.92 -32.57 -39.76
N ALA A 174 -14.01 -32.49 -38.42
CA ALA A 174 -14.97 -33.29 -37.66
C ALA A 174 -16.28 -32.51 -37.46
N GLU A 175 -17.33 -32.85 -38.20
CA GLU A 175 -18.69 -32.50 -37.80
C GLU A 175 -18.99 -33.10 -36.41
N PRO A 176 -19.68 -32.37 -35.52
CA PRO A 176 -19.94 -32.84 -34.16
C PRO A 176 -20.74 -34.14 -34.21
N GLY A 177 -20.08 -35.23 -33.80
CA GLY A 177 -20.65 -36.57 -33.81
C GLY A 177 -21.95 -36.63 -33.01
N ALA A 178 -22.97 -37.23 -33.62
CA ALA A 178 -24.27 -37.52 -33.03
C ALA A 178 -24.16 -38.54 -31.88
N GLY A 179 -23.55 -38.14 -30.77
CA GLY A 179 -23.87 -38.70 -29.47
C GLY A 179 -25.31 -38.29 -29.11
N LYS A 180 -26.07 -39.16 -28.47
CA LYS A 180 -27.39 -38.77 -27.93
C LYS A 180 -27.17 -37.75 -26.82
N HIS A 181 -27.12 -36.47 -27.18
CA HIS A 181 -27.14 -35.39 -26.21
C HIS A 181 -28.33 -35.64 -25.26
N LEU A 182 -28.10 -35.59 -23.95
CA LEU A 182 -29.15 -35.78 -22.93
C LEU A 182 -30.26 -34.72 -23.01
N LYS A 183 -30.11 -33.72 -23.90
CA LYS A 183 -31.01 -32.57 -24.12
C LYS A 183 -31.32 -31.81 -22.84
N LEU A 184 -30.34 -31.74 -21.93
CA LEU A 184 -30.38 -30.90 -20.74
C LEU A 184 -29.77 -29.52 -21.06
N GLY A 185 -30.34 -28.46 -20.48
CA GLY A 185 -29.87 -27.09 -20.66
C GLY A 185 -30.34 -26.41 -21.96
N ARG A 186 -29.78 -25.22 -22.22
CA ARG A 186 -29.95 -24.45 -23.46
C ARG A 186 -28.61 -23.87 -23.87
N ALA A 187 -28.49 -23.42 -25.12
CA ALA A 187 -27.33 -22.62 -25.52
C ALA A 187 -27.25 -21.35 -24.68
N ALA A 188 -26.05 -21.02 -24.21
CA ALA A 188 -25.76 -19.73 -23.59
C ALA A 188 -25.87 -18.64 -24.66
N THR A 189 -26.46 -17.50 -24.31
CA THR A 189 -26.50 -16.37 -25.24
C THR A 189 -25.15 -15.65 -25.25
N PRO A 190 -24.80 -14.91 -26.31
CA PRO A 190 -23.59 -14.12 -26.34
C PRO A 190 -23.47 -13.14 -25.16
N GLU A 191 -24.60 -12.57 -24.72
CA GLU A 191 -24.65 -11.63 -23.59
C GLU A 191 -24.34 -12.32 -22.26
N GLU A 192 -24.80 -13.56 -22.07
CA GLU A 192 -24.51 -14.34 -20.87
C GLU A 192 -23.04 -14.72 -20.78
N ILE A 193 -22.46 -15.12 -21.92
CA ILE A 193 -21.04 -15.42 -22.03
C ILE A 193 -20.25 -14.16 -21.70
N ALA A 194 -20.53 -13.02 -22.36
CA ALA A 194 -19.82 -11.77 -22.12
C ALA A 194 -19.93 -11.26 -20.67
N ALA A 195 -21.03 -11.54 -19.97
CA ALA A 195 -21.21 -11.12 -18.58
C ALA A 195 -20.41 -11.95 -17.56
N TRP A 196 -20.06 -13.20 -17.90
CA TRP A 196 -19.41 -14.16 -17.01
C TRP A 196 -17.95 -14.45 -17.39
N ASP A 197 -17.69 -14.54 -18.69
CA ASP A 197 -16.39 -14.81 -19.29
C ASP A 197 -15.62 -13.50 -19.46
N ILE A 198 -15.02 -13.09 -18.34
CA ILE A 198 -14.18 -11.92 -18.22
C ILE A 198 -12.70 -12.28 -18.00
N ASP A 199 -12.32 -13.51 -18.37
CA ASP A 199 -10.94 -14.01 -18.21
C ASP A 199 -9.95 -13.16 -19.01
N VAL A 200 -8.76 -12.92 -18.45
CA VAL A 200 -7.66 -12.30 -19.20
C VAL A 200 -6.47 -13.22 -19.18
N ARG A 201 -6.08 -13.69 -20.36
CA ARG A 201 -4.98 -14.63 -20.54
C ARG A 201 -3.64 -13.92 -20.67
N PRO A 202 -2.51 -14.60 -20.42
CA PRO A 202 -1.18 -13.99 -20.55
C PRO A 202 -0.87 -13.44 -21.96
N ASP A 203 -1.50 -13.98 -22.99
CA ASP A 203 -1.37 -13.49 -24.38
C ASP A 203 -2.26 -12.26 -24.70
N GLY A 204 -2.99 -11.73 -23.71
CA GLY A 204 -3.90 -10.61 -23.84
C GLY A 204 -5.30 -10.97 -24.35
N LEU A 205 -5.57 -12.25 -24.64
CA LEU A 205 -6.93 -12.67 -24.99
C LEU A 205 -7.88 -12.39 -23.82
N GLY A 206 -8.99 -11.72 -24.12
CA GLY A 206 -10.00 -11.32 -23.14
C GLY A 206 -9.86 -9.90 -22.59
N LEU A 207 -8.77 -9.17 -22.95
CA LEU A 207 -8.62 -7.76 -22.59
C LEU A 207 -9.77 -6.90 -23.16
N PRO A 208 -10.51 -6.16 -22.32
CA PRO A 208 -11.50 -5.19 -22.79
C PRO A 208 -10.80 -3.97 -23.40
N GLU A 209 -11.52 -3.23 -24.23
CA GLU A 209 -11.05 -1.90 -24.67
C GLU A 209 -10.91 -0.99 -23.46
N GLY A 210 -9.83 -0.22 -23.38
CA GLY A 210 -9.63 0.72 -22.29
C GLY A 210 -8.17 1.12 -22.09
N ARG A 211 -7.98 2.06 -21.18
CA ARG A 211 -6.68 2.59 -20.76
C ARG A 211 -6.75 3.31 -19.42
N GLY A 212 -5.60 3.50 -18.78
CA GLY A 212 -5.50 4.24 -17.54
C GLY A 212 -4.07 4.59 -17.17
N THR A 213 -3.90 5.76 -16.56
CA THR A 213 -2.58 6.27 -16.14
C THR A 213 -2.25 5.86 -14.72
N VAL A 214 -0.96 5.86 -14.39
CA VAL A 214 -0.47 5.70 -13.01
C VAL A 214 -1.11 6.72 -12.06
N ALA A 215 -1.18 7.99 -12.48
CA ALA A 215 -1.79 9.05 -11.68
C ALA A 215 -3.28 8.78 -11.35
N HIS A 216 -4.10 8.38 -12.34
CA HIS A 216 -5.50 8.00 -12.10
C HIS A 216 -5.60 6.76 -11.20
N GLY A 217 -4.69 5.80 -11.41
CA GLY A 217 -4.62 4.58 -10.61
C GLY A 217 -4.34 4.85 -9.14
N MET A 218 -3.46 5.81 -8.84
CA MET A 218 -3.16 6.24 -7.48
C MET A 218 -4.41 6.78 -6.78
N GLU A 219 -5.17 7.65 -7.45
CA GLU A 219 -6.41 8.22 -6.90
C GLU A 219 -7.42 7.11 -6.53
N ILE A 220 -7.64 6.16 -7.44
CA ILE A 220 -8.54 5.03 -7.19
C ILE A 220 -8.02 4.15 -6.04
N TYR A 221 -6.71 3.90 -6.01
CA TYR A 221 -6.07 3.06 -5.02
C TYR A 221 -6.22 3.63 -3.60
N ASP A 222 -6.00 4.93 -3.44
CA ASP A 222 -6.14 5.62 -2.16
C ASP A 222 -7.59 5.50 -1.62
N GLU A 223 -8.58 5.63 -2.50
CA GLU A 223 -9.98 5.56 -2.13
C GLU A 223 -10.49 4.13 -1.85
N ASN A 224 -9.99 3.14 -2.60
CA ASN A 224 -10.61 1.81 -2.67
C ASN A 224 -9.72 0.67 -2.18
N CYS A 225 -8.42 0.89 -1.99
CA CYS A 225 -7.45 -0.18 -1.75
C CYS A 225 -6.58 0.06 -0.50
N ALA A 226 -6.13 1.30 -0.28
CA ALA A 226 -5.13 1.64 0.74
C ALA A 226 -5.55 1.28 2.17
N SER A 227 -6.86 1.31 2.48
CA SER A 227 -7.37 0.94 3.81
C SER A 227 -6.97 -0.47 4.27
N CYS A 228 -6.73 -1.37 3.31
CA CYS A 228 -6.28 -2.73 3.56
C CYS A 228 -4.84 -2.93 3.10
N HIS A 229 -4.48 -2.41 1.92
CA HIS A 229 -3.21 -2.71 1.28
C HIS A 229 -2.07 -1.73 1.60
N GLY A 230 -2.29 -0.74 2.46
CA GLY A 230 -1.30 0.31 2.76
C GLY A 230 -1.26 1.35 1.66
N ASP A 231 -0.65 2.51 1.92
CA ASP A 231 -0.63 3.61 0.94
C ASP A 231 0.26 3.29 -0.28
N PHE A 232 1.23 2.41 -0.09
CA PHE A 232 2.23 2.00 -1.10
C PHE A 232 2.26 0.49 -1.31
N GLY A 233 1.18 -0.23 -0.98
CA GLY A 233 1.12 -1.68 -1.14
C GLY A 233 1.84 -2.48 -0.04
N GLU A 234 2.27 -1.85 1.05
CA GLU A 234 2.99 -2.48 2.17
C GLU A 234 2.10 -3.23 3.16
N ALA A 235 0.78 -3.25 2.91
CA ALA A 235 -0.29 -3.75 3.76
C ALA A 235 -0.54 -3.01 5.08
N VAL A 236 -1.80 -3.06 5.53
CA VAL A 236 -2.21 -2.69 6.88
C VAL A 236 -2.54 -3.95 7.68
N GLY A 237 -1.88 -4.14 8.82
CA GLY A 237 -2.17 -5.27 9.71
C GLY A 237 -1.76 -6.62 9.12
N ARG A 238 -2.75 -7.47 8.81
CA ARG A 238 -2.55 -8.81 8.23
C ARG A 238 -3.09 -8.96 6.80
N TRP A 239 -3.46 -7.84 6.18
CA TRP A 239 -3.84 -7.84 4.78
C TRP A 239 -2.65 -8.14 3.86
N PRO A 240 -2.89 -8.58 2.61
CA PRO A 240 -1.82 -8.89 1.67
C PRO A 240 -0.97 -7.68 1.29
N VAL A 241 0.35 -7.88 1.27
CA VAL A 241 1.35 -6.97 0.71
C VAL A 241 1.30 -7.09 -0.82
N LEU A 242 1.18 -5.96 -1.52
CA LEU A 242 1.07 -5.88 -2.97
C LEU A 242 2.39 -5.48 -3.65
N ALA A 243 3.28 -4.80 -2.92
CA ALA A 243 4.57 -4.33 -3.44
C ALA A 243 5.72 -4.57 -2.46
N GLY A 244 6.92 -4.82 -3.00
CA GLY A 244 8.12 -5.16 -2.22
C GLY A 244 8.52 -6.64 -2.33
N GLY A 245 9.44 -7.10 -1.49
CA GLY A 245 9.86 -8.50 -1.44
C GLY A 245 10.81 -8.97 -2.55
N GLN A 246 11.34 -8.05 -3.37
CA GLN A 246 12.31 -8.37 -4.41
C GLN A 246 13.55 -9.07 -3.82
N GLY A 247 13.95 -10.18 -4.44
CA GLY A 247 15.11 -10.98 -4.00
C GLY A 247 14.87 -11.84 -2.74
N THR A 248 13.66 -11.83 -2.16
CA THR A 248 13.38 -12.59 -0.92
C THR A 248 12.96 -14.04 -1.15
N LEU A 249 12.82 -14.50 -2.40
CA LEU A 249 12.27 -15.84 -2.72
C LEU A 249 13.07 -17.01 -2.14
N GLN A 250 14.34 -16.80 -1.78
CA GLN A 250 15.21 -17.80 -1.13
C GLN A 250 15.40 -17.57 0.37
N ALA A 251 14.77 -16.54 0.94
CA ALA A 251 14.81 -16.29 2.38
C ALA A 251 14.01 -17.36 3.14
N GLU A 252 14.29 -17.50 4.45
CA GLU A 252 13.51 -18.39 5.33
C GLU A 252 12.01 -18.06 5.32
N ARG A 253 11.69 -16.76 5.19
CA ARG A 253 10.33 -16.26 5.07
C ARG A 253 10.23 -15.28 3.89
N PRO A 254 9.96 -15.78 2.67
CA PRO A 254 9.83 -14.95 1.48
C PRO A 254 8.62 -13.99 1.54
N GLU A 255 8.78 -12.81 0.96
CA GLU A 255 7.70 -11.87 0.68
C GLU A 255 7.32 -11.96 -0.80
N LYS A 256 6.20 -12.63 -1.07
CA LYS A 256 5.69 -12.91 -2.42
C LYS A 256 4.63 -11.90 -2.81
N THR A 257 4.99 -10.94 -3.65
CA THR A 257 4.14 -9.83 -4.10
C THR A 257 3.98 -9.88 -5.63
N ILE A 258 3.29 -8.88 -6.20
CA ILE A 258 3.16 -8.73 -7.64
C ILE A 258 4.55 -8.62 -8.29
N GLY A 259 5.40 -7.70 -7.82
CA GLY A 259 6.72 -7.47 -8.40
C GLY A 259 7.78 -8.50 -8.04
N SER A 260 7.62 -9.25 -6.94
CA SER A 260 8.62 -10.25 -6.53
C SER A 260 8.33 -11.67 -7.01
N TYR A 261 7.05 -12.02 -7.22
CA TYR A 261 6.65 -13.40 -7.42
C TYR A 261 5.73 -13.63 -8.61
N TRP A 262 4.79 -12.74 -8.93
CA TRP A 262 3.77 -13.05 -9.93
C TRP A 262 4.35 -13.13 -11.35
N PRO A 263 3.89 -14.08 -12.19
CA PRO A 263 4.45 -14.24 -13.53
C PRO A 263 3.81 -13.32 -14.58
N TYR A 264 2.51 -13.00 -14.47
CA TYR A 264 1.77 -12.36 -15.56
C TYR A 264 0.97 -11.15 -15.09
N LEU A 265 1.03 -10.08 -15.88
CA LEU A 265 0.20 -8.89 -15.67
C LEU A 265 -1.29 -9.19 -15.86
N SER A 266 -1.63 -10.13 -16.74
CA SER A 266 -3.00 -10.57 -16.99
C SER A 266 -3.70 -11.05 -15.71
N THR A 267 -2.97 -11.73 -14.83
CA THR A 267 -3.50 -12.21 -13.54
C THR A 267 -3.81 -11.04 -12.60
N VAL A 268 -3.00 -9.98 -12.61
CA VAL A 268 -3.27 -8.76 -11.84
C VAL A 268 -4.56 -8.12 -12.33
N TYR A 269 -4.67 -7.90 -13.64
CA TYR A 269 -5.83 -7.25 -14.24
C TYR A 269 -7.14 -8.05 -14.03
N ASP A 270 -7.17 -9.35 -14.37
CA ASP A 270 -8.36 -10.19 -14.19
C ASP A 270 -8.77 -10.24 -12.72
N TYR A 271 -7.82 -10.48 -11.81
CA TYR A 271 -8.14 -10.58 -10.39
C TYR A 271 -8.68 -9.28 -9.81
N VAL A 272 -8.08 -8.13 -10.14
CA VAL A 272 -8.57 -6.83 -9.68
C VAL A 272 -9.96 -6.57 -10.23
N ARG A 273 -10.18 -6.76 -11.54
CA ARG A 273 -11.48 -6.60 -12.20
C ARG A 273 -12.58 -7.49 -11.61
N ARG A 274 -12.23 -8.73 -11.31
CA ARG A 274 -13.18 -9.79 -10.93
C ARG A 274 -13.50 -9.81 -9.45
N ALA A 275 -12.50 -9.53 -8.60
CA ALA A 275 -12.56 -9.85 -7.18
C ALA A 275 -12.26 -8.68 -6.25
N MET A 276 -11.84 -7.52 -6.78
CA MET A 276 -11.55 -6.33 -5.98
C MET A 276 -12.49 -5.16 -6.32
N PRO A 277 -12.70 -4.22 -5.37
CA PRO A 277 -12.27 -4.25 -3.96
C PRO A 277 -12.94 -5.36 -3.13
N PHE A 278 -12.27 -5.87 -2.09
CA PHE A 278 -12.84 -6.89 -1.21
C PHE A 278 -14.11 -6.38 -0.53
N GLY A 279 -15.22 -7.09 -0.68
CA GLY A 279 -16.55 -6.68 -0.20
C GLY A 279 -17.37 -5.86 -1.20
N ASN A 280 -16.77 -5.40 -2.31
CA ASN A 280 -17.44 -4.66 -3.38
C ASN A 280 -16.88 -5.01 -4.78
N ALA A 281 -16.66 -6.29 -5.03
CA ALA A 281 -16.06 -6.78 -6.27
C ALA A 281 -16.89 -6.41 -7.52
N ARG A 282 -16.21 -6.23 -8.67
CA ARG A 282 -16.82 -5.83 -9.96
C ARG A 282 -17.48 -4.45 -9.95
N SER A 283 -17.06 -3.56 -9.04
CA SER A 283 -17.55 -2.18 -8.96
C SER A 283 -16.77 -1.17 -9.81
N LEU A 284 -15.59 -1.55 -10.29
CA LEU A 284 -14.69 -0.71 -11.07
C LEU A 284 -14.95 -0.86 -12.58
N SER A 285 -14.72 0.23 -13.32
CA SER A 285 -14.76 0.18 -14.79
C SER A 285 -13.49 -0.44 -15.37
N ASP A 286 -13.52 -0.85 -16.64
CA ASP A 286 -12.35 -1.44 -17.30
C ASP A 286 -11.16 -0.45 -17.35
N ASP A 287 -11.42 0.85 -17.53
CA ASP A 287 -10.42 1.93 -17.48
C ASP A 287 -9.83 2.11 -16.08
N ASP A 288 -10.66 2.03 -15.03
CA ASP A 288 -10.18 2.11 -13.63
C ASP A 288 -9.27 0.93 -13.30
N VAL A 289 -9.59 -0.26 -13.80
CA VAL A 289 -8.73 -1.45 -13.63
C VAL A 289 -7.41 -1.28 -14.37
N TYR A 290 -7.41 -0.71 -15.60
CA TYR A 290 -6.15 -0.40 -16.30
C TYR A 290 -5.31 0.60 -15.50
N ALA A 291 -5.92 1.65 -14.97
CA ALA A 291 -5.23 2.66 -14.17
C ALA A 291 -4.64 2.07 -12.88
N LEU A 292 -5.43 1.30 -12.12
CA LEU A 292 -4.94 0.58 -10.94
C LEU A 292 -3.80 -0.36 -11.27
N THR A 293 -3.89 -1.08 -12.39
CA THR A 293 -2.83 -1.99 -12.84
C THR A 293 -1.55 -1.22 -13.17
N ALA A 294 -1.66 -0.06 -13.84
CA ALA A 294 -0.54 0.85 -14.08
C ALA A 294 0.11 1.32 -12.78
N TYR A 295 -0.69 1.74 -11.79
CA TYR A 295 -0.18 2.15 -10.49
C TYR A 295 0.49 0.99 -9.72
N LEU A 296 -0.06 -0.22 -9.77
CA LEU A 296 0.56 -1.40 -9.16
C LEU A 296 1.89 -1.78 -9.81
N LEU A 297 2.04 -1.57 -11.13
CA LEU A 297 3.33 -1.69 -11.81
C LEU A 297 4.33 -0.64 -11.33
N TYR A 298 3.87 0.59 -11.12
CA TYR A 298 4.70 1.68 -10.59
C TYR A 298 5.17 1.40 -9.16
N LEU A 299 4.27 0.96 -8.26
CA LEU A 299 4.62 0.56 -6.89
C LEU A 299 5.65 -0.57 -6.82
N ASN A 300 5.75 -1.38 -7.88
CA ASN A 300 6.67 -2.52 -7.96
C ASN A 300 7.93 -2.23 -8.79
N ASP A 301 8.18 -0.95 -9.13
CA ASP A 301 9.31 -0.50 -9.95
C ASP A 301 9.39 -1.19 -11.33
N VAL A 302 8.28 -1.73 -11.84
CA VAL A 302 8.20 -2.35 -13.18
C VAL A 302 8.08 -1.26 -14.24
N VAL A 303 7.33 -0.20 -13.93
CA VAL A 303 7.35 1.07 -14.66
C VAL A 303 7.78 2.15 -13.67
N THR A 304 8.48 3.18 -14.16
CA THR A 304 9.03 4.25 -13.30
C THR A 304 8.54 5.64 -13.68
N ASP A 305 7.78 5.73 -14.78
CA ASP A 305 7.18 6.96 -15.27
C ASP A 305 5.79 7.15 -14.63
N GLU A 306 5.61 8.25 -13.90
CA GLU A 306 4.34 8.62 -13.25
C GLU A 306 3.25 9.00 -14.27
N GLU A 307 3.63 9.31 -15.51
CA GLU A 307 2.72 9.60 -16.61
C GLU A 307 2.44 8.36 -17.48
N PHE A 308 2.97 7.20 -17.11
CA PHE A 308 2.75 5.96 -17.86
C PHE A 308 1.26 5.64 -17.97
N GLU A 309 0.81 5.34 -19.19
CA GLU A 309 -0.55 4.91 -19.51
C GLU A 309 -0.51 3.43 -19.93
N LEU A 310 -1.18 2.58 -19.16
CA LEU A 310 -1.44 1.20 -19.55
C LEU A 310 -2.72 1.16 -20.39
N SER A 311 -2.68 0.44 -21.49
CA SER A 311 -3.85 0.25 -22.36
C SER A 311 -3.86 -1.16 -22.93
N LYS A 312 -4.97 -1.52 -23.58
CA LYS A 312 -5.07 -2.79 -24.30
C LYS A 312 -3.93 -2.97 -25.31
N GLU A 313 -3.50 -1.91 -25.97
CA GLU A 313 -2.50 -1.93 -27.04
C GLU A 313 -1.09 -2.27 -26.56
N ASN A 314 -0.70 -1.81 -25.36
CA ASN A 314 0.64 -2.01 -24.81
C ASN A 314 0.70 -3.04 -23.67
N PHE A 315 -0.44 -3.58 -23.24
CA PHE A 315 -0.53 -4.49 -22.09
C PHE A 315 0.42 -5.68 -22.17
N THR A 316 0.50 -6.32 -23.35
CA THR A 316 1.29 -7.54 -23.57
C THR A 316 2.79 -7.27 -23.77
N GLU A 317 3.20 -6.00 -23.82
CA GLU A 317 4.61 -5.61 -23.87
C GLU A 317 5.25 -5.61 -22.47
N ILE A 318 4.45 -5.63 -21.40
CA ILE A 318 4.92 -5.61 -20.02
C ILE A 318 5.17 -7.04 -19.51
N GLN A 319 6.39 -7.31 -19.06
CA GLN A 319 6.79 -8.57 -18.43
C GLN A 319 7.08 -8.36 -16.95
N LEU A 320 6.52 -9.22 -16.09
CA LEU A 320 6.82 -9.18 -14.66
C LEU A 320 8.15 -9.88 -14.37
N PRO A 321 8.91 -9.45 -13.33
CA PRO A 321 10.27 -9.94 -13.11
C PRO A 321 10.41 -11.45 -12.91
N ASN A 322 9.34 -12.13 -12.46
CA ASN A 322 9.37 -13.54 -12.10
C ASN A 322 8.67 -14.47 -13.12
N GLU A 323 8.29 -13.95 -14.29
CA GLU A 323 7.66 -14.72 -15.38
C GLU A 323 8.39 -16.04 -15.72
N PRO A 324 9.74 -16.10 -15.90
CA PRO A 324 10.41 -17.31 -16.34
C PRO A 324 10.62 -18.37 -15.24
N ASN A 325 10.24 -18.09 -13.99
CA ASN A 325 10.61 -18.93 -12.83
C ASN A 325 9.49 -19.86 -12.35
N PHE A 326 8.45 -20.04 -13.16
CA PHE A 326 7.41 -21.03 -12.93
C PHE A 326 7.61 -22.21 -13.87
N ILE A 327 7.49 -23.41 -13.33
CA ILE A 327 7.58 -24.66 -14.07
C ILE A 327 6.29 -25.46 -13.88
N ASP A 328 5.99 -26.29 -14.86
CA ASP A 328 4.98 -27.34 -14.68
C ASP A 328 5.43 -28.29 -13.58
N ASP A 329 4.46 -28.94 -12.93
CA ASP A 329 4.72 -29.90 -11.87
C ASP A 329 5.61 -31.05 -12.36
N ASP A 330 6.85 -31.07 -11.86
CA ASP A 330 7.91 -32.03 -12.19
C ASP A 330 8.08 -33.12 -11.12
N ARG A 331 7.16 -33.22 -10.15
CA ARG A 331 7.23 -34.24 -9.08
C ARG A 331 7.35 -35.67 -9.61
N ARG A 332 6.93 -35.96 -10.85
CA ARG A 332 7.10 -37.29 -11.44
C ARG A 332 8.51 -37.57 -11.97
N GLU A 333 9.30 -36.53 -12.18
CA GLU A 333 10.67 -36.59 -12.68
C GLU A 333 11.68 -36.47 -11.51
N GLU A 334 11.27 -35.81 -10.43
CA GLU A 334 12.04 -35.66 -9.19
C GLU A 334 12.34 -37.03 -8.54
N PRO A 335 13.62 -37.42 -8.37
CA PRO A 335 14.00 -38.75 -7.86
C PRO A 335 13.38 -39.13 -6.51
N PHE A 336 13.10 -38.13 -5.67
CA PHE A 336 12.48 -38.33 -4.37
C PHE A 336 11.03 -38.83 -4.46
N TYR A 337 10.31 -38.45 -5.52
CA TYR A 337 8.89 -38.72 -5.72
C TYR A 337 8.61 -39.73 -6.85
N ALA A 338 9.51 -39.80 -7.84
CA ALA A 338 9.39 -40.66 -9.03
C ALA A 338 9.46 -42.15 -8.71
N GLU A 339 10.29 -42.53 -7.73
CA GLU A 339 10.52 -43.92 -7.37
C GLU A 339 9.63 -44.35 -6.20
N LYS A 340 8.61 -45.17 -6.48
CA LYS A 340 7.91 -45.91 -5.42
C LYS A 340 8.82 -46.98 -4.84
N LYS A 341 9.56 -46.64 -3.80
CA LYS A 341 10.35 -47.60 -3.02
C LYS A 341 9.42 -48.35 -2.07
N GLU A 342 9.62 -49.66 -1.96
CA GLU A 342 8.99 -50.43 -0.89
C GLU A 342 9.41 -49.84 0.46
N PRO A 343 8.45 -49.53 1.36
CA PRO A 343 8.77 -48.93 2.64
C PRO A 343 9.64 -49.88 3.46
N CYS A 344 10.53 -49.32 4.28
CA CYS A 344 11.22 -50.12 5.27
C CYS A 344 10.24 -50.61 6.33
N MET A 345 10.27 -51.92 6.62
CA MET A 345 9.38 -52.55 7.60
C MET A 345 10.04 -52.80 8.95
N GLU A 346 11.37 -52.95 9.01
CA GLU A 346 12.09 -53.30 10.23
C GLU A 346 13.47 -52.63 10.28
N ASN A 347 13.88 -52.19 11.48
CA ASN A 347 15.21 -51.61 11.75
C ASN A 347 15.59 -50.43 10.83
N CYS A 348 14.62 -49.57 10.52
CA CYS A 348 14.71 -48.57 9.45
C CYS A 348 15.69 -47.42 9.70
N ARG A 349 15.94 -47.07 10.96
CA ARG A 349 16.92 -46.07 11.34
C ARG A 349 17.63 -46.51 12.61
N PRO A 350 18.97 -46.46 12.66
CA PRO A 350 19.69 -46.72 13.90
C PRO A 350 19.45 -45.58 14.91
N GLY A 351 19.41 -45.94 16.19
CA GLY A 351 19.23 -44.98 17.29
C GLY A 351 17.82 -44.95 17.86
N LYS A 352 17.60 -44.09 18.86
CA LYS A 352 16.29 -43.84 19.44
C LYS A 352 15.60 -42.72 18.68
N ALA A 353 14.27 -42.78 18.57
CA ALA A 353 13.49 -41.64 18.12
C ALA A 353 13.60 -40.51 19.16
N GLU A 354 13.89 -39.31 18.70
CA GLU A 354 14.00 -38.10 19.51
C GLU A 354 12.89 -37.13 19.09
N ILE A 355 12.28 -36.45 20.07
CA ILE A 355 11.26 -35.45 19.81
C ILE A 355 11.95 -34.13 19.50
N SER A 356 11.71 -33.57 18.31
CA SER A 356 12.33 -32.31 17.88
C SER A 356 11.41 -31.09 18.04
N MET A 357 10.09 -31.27 18.06
CA MET A 357 9.11 -30.20 18.18
C MET A 357 7.84 -30.69 18.87
N HIS A 358 7.24 -29.86 19.72
CA HIS A 358 5.92 -30.10 20.33
C HIS A 358 4.97 -28.96 19.95
N ALA A 359 3.81 -29.29 19.38
CA ALA A 359 2.80 -28.28 19.02
C ALA A 359 2.29 -27.50 20.25
N ALA A 360 2.24 -28.16 21.41
CA ALA A 360 1.90 -27.54 22.69
C ALA A 360 2.88 -26.42 23.14
N ILE A 361 4.07 -26.31 22.52
CA ILE A 361 4.97 -25.18 22.76
C ILE A 361 4.48 -23.92 22.05
N LEU A 362 3.85 -24.05 20.87
CA LEU A 362 3.33 -22.90 20.14
C LEU A 362 2.01 -22.40 20.73
N ASP A 363 1.17 -23.33 21.21
CA ASP A 363 -0.06 -23.03 21.95
C ASP A 363 -1.00 -22.02 21.27
N VAL A 364 -1.32 -22.30 19.99
CA VAL A 364 -2.21 -21.46 19.15
C VAL A 364 -3.46 -22.21 18.69
N THR A 365 -3.73 -23.38 19.27
CA THR A 365 -4.94 -24.16 18.98
C THR A 365 -6.07 -23.67 19.88
N PRO A 366 -7.26 -23.32 19.37
CA PRO A 366 -8.38 -22.96 20.22
C PRO A 366 -8.74 -24.08 21.20
N GLU A 367 -9.02 -23.71 22.46
CA GLU A 367 -9.42 -24.64 23.51
C GLU A 367 -10.96 -24.67 23.66
N ASP A 368 -11.49 -25.80 24.10
CA ASP A 368 -12.91 -25.92 24.44
C ASP A 368 -13.17 -25.18 25.77
N ALA A 369 -14.24 -24.36 25.81
CA ALA A 369 -14.63 -23.60 26.99
C ALA A 369 -14.96 -24.56 28.17
N GLY A 370 -13.99 -24.78 29.06
CA GLY A 370 -14.09 -25.71 30.18
C GLY A 370 -12.76 -26.33 30.63
N GLU A 371 -11.68 -26.18 29.87
CA GLU A 371 -10.33 -26.65 30.24
C GLU A 371 -9.44 -25.57 30.89
N ASP A 372 -10.02 -24.42 31.26
CA ASP A 372 -9.37 -23.20 31.80
C ASP A 372 -8.58 -23.37 33.13
N ASP A 373 -8.33 -24.58 33.62
CA ASP A 373 -7.67 -24.80 34.93
C ASP A 373 -6.69 -25.99 34.96
N GLN A 374 -6.14 -26.41 33.81
CA GLN A 374 -4.87 -27.13 33.84
C GLN A 374 -3.75 -26.24 33.32
N PRO A 375 -2.79 -25.81 34.16
CA PRO A 375 -1.59 -25.18 33.64
C PRO A 375 -0.99 -26.15 32.63
N ALA A 376 -0.77 -25.69 31.39
CA ALA A 376 -0.13 -26.46 30.33
C ALA A 376 1.05 -27.23 30.95
N GLY A 377 0.80 -28.53 31.16
CA GLY A 377 1.57 -29.33 32.07
C GLY A 377 2.91 -29.65 31.46
N GLY A 378 3.93 -28.87 31.82
CA GLY A 378 5.32 -29.24 31.62
C GLY A 378 6.15 -28.12 31.02
N GLY A 379 6.66 -27.24 31.88
CA GLY A 379 8.03 -26.78 31.66
C GLY A 379 8.93 -28.02 31.55
N ILE A 380 9.66 -28.13 30.45
CA ILE A 380 10.71 -29.13 30.28
C ILE A 380 12.03 -28.39 30.46
N ASP A 381 12.78 -28.81 31.47
CA ASP A 381 14.22 -28.52 31.67
C ASP A 381 15.06 -29.02 30.48
#